data_AF-A0A256Z741-F1
#
_entry.id   AF-A0A256Z741-F1
#
_cell.length_a   1.000
_cell.length_b   1.000
_cell.length_c   1.000
_cell.angle_alpha   90.00
_cell.angle_beta   90.00
_cell.angle_gamma   90.00
#
_symmetry.space_group_name_H-M   'P 1'
#
loop_
_entity.id
_entity.type
_entity.pdbx_description
1 polymer ?
#
loop_
_entity_poly.entity_id
_entity_poly.type
_entity_poly.pdbx_seq_one_letter_code
_entity_poly.pdbx_strand_id
1 'polypeptide(L)'
;MVNNSLSDKLKEIILWPEYFLKNISRRLGRRLPKDLSLNDISPQDLIEACKEITPPCNVVIVEGKRYPRLWYESKGWYAIVRIEGNMNKNKLLKELARVILKLRSKERSEV
;
A
#
# COMPACT_ATOMS: atom_id res chain seq x y z
N MET A 1 24.21 -6.52 29.27
CA MET A 1 23.18 -7.25 28.51
C MET A 1 22.44 -6.24 27.66
N VAL A 2 22.72 -6.17 26.36
CA VAL A 2 22.05 -5.21 25.46
C VAL A 2 20.66 -5.78 25.18
N ASN A 3 19.63 -5.05 25.58
CA ASN A 3 18.23 -5.41 25.38
C ASN A 3 17.92 -5.45 23.88
N ASN A 4 18.10 -6.62 23.26
CA ASN A 4 17.73 -6.88 21.88
C ASN A 4 16.29 -7.43 21.80
N SER A 5 15.30 -6.72 22.36
CA SER A 5 13.88 -7.11 22.27
C SER A 5 13.06 -6.22 21.34
N LEU A 6 13.69 -5.20 20.71
CA LEU A 6 13.01 -4.26 19.81
C LEU A 6 13.12 -4.64 18.32
N SER A 7 14.01 -5.57 17.94
CA SER A 7 14.08 -6.03 16.54
C SER A 7 12.96 -7.02 16.16
N ASP A 8 12.16 -7.46 17.14
CA ASP A 8 11.51 -8.77 17.02
C ASP A 8 10.17 -8.79 16.28
N LYS A 9 9.65 -7.66 15.74
CA LYS A 9 8.51 -7.69 14.78
C LYS A 9 8.53 -6.60 13.71
N LEU A 10 9.68 -6.24 13.15
CA LEU A 10 9.68 -5.46 11.90
C LEU A 10 9.28 -6.39 10.75
N LYS A 11 8.18 -6.08 10.07
CA LYS A 11 7.67 -6.89 8.97
C LYS A 11 7.80 -6.17 7.64
N GLU A 12 8.38 -6.86 6.67
CA GLU A 12 8.43 -6.41 5.28
C GLU A 12 7.27 -7.00 4.48
N ILE A 13 6.52 -6.14 3.80
CA ILE A 13 5.33 -6.51 3.03
C ILE A 13 5.45 -5.90 1.63
N ILE A 14 5.56 -6.77 0.63
CA ILE A 14 5.49 -6.35 -0.79
C ILE A 14 4.04 -6.06 -1.17
N LEU A 15 3.80 -4.83 -1.62
CA LEU A 15 2.54 -4.34 -2.16
C LEU A 15 2.71 -3.98 -3.63
N TRP A 16 1.84 -4.53 -4.47
CA TRP A 16 1.71 -4.11 -5.85
C TRP A 16 0.56 -3.09 -5.96
N PRO A 17 0.70 -2.04 -6.79
CA PRO A 17 -0.37 -1.07 -7.00
C PRO A 17 -1.67 -1.73 -7.47
N GLU A 18 -1.58 -2.79 -8.26
CA GLU A 18 -2.70 -3.59 -8.75
C GLU A 18 -3.58 -4.17 -7.62
N TYR A 19 -3.05 -4.31 -6.40
CA TYR A 19 -3.85 -4.74 -5.26
C TYR A 19 -4.97 -3.75 -4.89
N PHE A 20 -4.77 -2.47 -5.21
CA PHE A 20 -5.69 -1.38 -4.90
C PHE A 20 -6.67 -1.06 -6.03
N LEU A 21 -6.33 -1.40 -7.28
CA LEU A 21 -7.01 -0.90 -8.46
C LEU A 21 -8.42 -1.48 -8.64
N LYS A 22 -9.40 -0.59 -8.88
CA LYS A 22 -10.83 -0.88 -9.02
C LYS A 22 -11.20 -1.45 -10.39
N ASN A 23 -10.45 -1.06 -11.41
CA ASN A 23 -10.66 -1.46 -12.81
C ASN A 23 -10.24 -2.91 -13.10
N ILE A 24 -9.50 -3.57 -12.21
CA ILE A 24 -9.09 -4.97 -12.40
C ILE A 24 -9.88 -5.95 -11.52
N SER A 25 -10.01 -7.19 -12.01
CA SER A 25 -10.71 -8.26 -11.27
C SER A 25 -9.86 -8.84 -10.13
N ARG A 26 -10.49 -9.58 -9.20
CA ARG A 26 -9.75 -10.26 -8.12
C ARG A 26 -8.76 -11.30 -8.65
N ARG A 27 -9.13 -11.98 -9.76
CA ARG A 27 -8.25 -12.94 -10.44
C ARG A 27 -6.98 -12.24 -10.98
N LEU A 28 -7.14 -11.01 -11.45
CA LEU A 28 -6.07 -10.22 -12.06
C LEU A 28 -5.25 -9.39 -11.08
N GLY A 29 -5.59 -9.35 -9.78
CA GLY A 29 -4.70 -8.75 -8.77
C GLY A 29 -5.41 -8.01 -7.65
N ARG A 30 -6.59 -7.44 -7.90
CA ARG A 30 -7.31 -6.63 -6.91
C ARG A 30 -7.54 -7.43 -5.62
N ARG A 31 -7.08 -6.88 -4.50
CA ARG A 31 -7.22 -7.49 -3.16
C ARG A 31 -8.27 -6.81 -2.30
N LEU A 32 -8.60 -5.55 -2.61
CA LEU A 32 -9.59 -4.77 -1.88
C LEU A 32 -11.01 -4.97 -2.42
N PRO A 33 -12.06 -4.82 -1.59
CA PRO A 33 -13.44 -4.71 -2.07
C PRO A 33 -13.63 -3.40 -2.86
N LYS A 34 -14.64 -3.33 -3.73
CA LYS A 34 -14.78 -2.25 -4.74
C LYS A 34 -14.97 -0.85 -4.12
N ASP A 35 -15.62 -0.80 -2.97
CA ASP A 35 -15.83 0.40 -2.15
C ASP A 35 -14.51 0.97 -1.60
N LEU A 36 -13.53 0.12 -1.30
CA LEU A 36 -12.18 0.52 -0.85
C LEU A 36 -11.14 0.56 -1.98
N SER A 37 -11.47 0.11 -3.19
CA SER A 37 -10.56 0.15 -4.33
C SER A 37 -10.46 1.54 -4.94
N LEU A 38 -9.27 1.86 -5.45
CA LEU A 38 -8.90 3.13 -6.05
C LEU A 38 -8.99 3.05 -7.57
N ASN A 39 -9.35 4.15 -8.24
CA ASN A 39 -9.31 4.22 -9.70
C ASN A 39 -7.87 4.25 -10.22
N ASP A 40 -6.98 4.91 -9.46
CA ASP A 40 -5.54 4.92 -9.70
C ASP A 40 -4.77 5.10 -8.39
N ILE A 41 -3.49 4.71 -8.38
CA ILE A 41 -2.55 4.86 -7.27
C ILE A 41 -1.15 5.23 -7.79
N SER A 42 -0.56 6.24 -7.17
CA SER A 42 0.82 6.68 -7.37
C SER A 42 1.73 6.20 -6.23
N PRO A 43 3.07 6.24 -6.41
CA PRO A 43 3.99 6.03 -5.29
C PRO A 43 3.77 7.02 -4.14
N GLN A 44 3.45 8.28 -4.45
CA GLN A 44 3.24 9.33 -3.47
C GLN A 44 2.04 9.05 -2.55
N ASP A 45 0.93 8.53 -3.10
CA ASP A 45 -0.23 8.12 -2.32
C ASP A 45 0.17 7.13 -1.20
N LEU A 46 1.05 6.16 -1.50
CA LEU A 46 1.52 5.19 -0.51
C LEU A 46 2.46 5.82 0.51
N ILE A 47 3.35 6.73 0.08
CA ILE A 47 4.29 7.41 0.96
C ILE A 47 3.53 8.24 2.01
N GLU A 48 2.56 9.02 1.57
CA GLU A 48 1.75 9.87 2.46
C GLU A 48 0.86 9.02 3.35
N ALA A 49 0.19 8.01 2.79
CA ALA A 49 -0.65 7.14 3.60
C ALA A 49 0.15 6.36 4.64
N CYS A 50 1.38 5.94 4.34
CA CYS A 50 2.24 5.27 5.31
C CYS A 50 2.59 6.14 6.53
N LYS A 51 2.69 7.46 6.35
CA LYS A 51 2.96 8.41 7.45
C LYS A 51 1.76 8.58 8.38
N GLU A 52 0.56 8.47 7.83
CA GLU A 52 -0.71 8.75 8.51
C GLU A 52 -1.34 7.51 9.18
N ILE A 53 -1.01 6.30 8.74
CA ILE A 53 -1.51 5.09 9.42
C ILE A 53 -0.86 4.89 10.80
N THR A 54 -1.50 4.11 11.66
CA THR A 54 -0.99 3.77 12.99
C THR A 54 -0.87 2.24 13.16
N PRO A 55 0.33 1.69 13.48
CA PRO A 55 1.61 2.40 13.55
C PRO A 55 2.06 2.89 12.16
N PRO A 56 2.85 3.98 12.09
CA PRO A 56 3.38 4.47 10.82
C PRO A 56 4.26 3.40 10.16
N CYS A 57 4.31 3.43 8.83
CA CYS A 57 5.19 2.58 8.05
C CYS A 57 6.23 3.36 7.26
N ASN A 58 7.34 2.69 6.98
CA ASN A 58 8.32 3.14 6.01
C ASN A 58 8.06 2.43 4.69
N VAL A 59 8.19 3.15 3.58
CA VAL A 59 8.01 2.57 2.24
C VAL A 59 9.23 2.81 1.38
N VAL A 60 9.64 1.77 0.65
CA VAL A 60 10.65 1.84 -0.40
C VAL A 60 9.99 1.46 -1.71
N ILE A 61 10.11 2.32 -2.72
CA ILE A 61 9.56 2.08 -4.05
C ILE A 61 10.63 1.41 -4.91
N VAL A 62 10.24 0.32 -5.57
CA VAL A 62 11.10 -0.40 -6.51
C VAL A 62 10.49 -0.28 -7.90
N GLU A 63 11.16 0.47 -8.77
CA GLU A 63 10.75 0.73 -10.15
C GLU A 63 11.26 -0.33 -11.13
N GLY A 64 10.75 -0.29 -12.37
CA GLY A 64 11.18 -1.17 -13.47
C GLY A 64 10.69 -2.62 -13.34
N LYS A 65 9.78 -2.90 -12.40
CA LYS A 65 9.29 -4.26 -12.12
C LYS A 65 7.80 -4.36 -12.45
N ARG A 66 7.42 -5.39 -13.19
CA ARG A 66 6.05 -5.55 -13.69
C ARG A 66 5.28 -6.59 -12.89
N TYR A 67 4.00 -6.32 -12.62
CA TYR A 67 3.13 -7.26 -11.91
C TYR A 67 2.88 -8.50 -12.78
N PRO A 68 3.21 -9.74 -12.34
CA PRO A 68 3.24 -10.90 -13.23
C PRO A 68 1.92 -11.22 -13.95
N ARG A 69 0.76 -10.97 -13.31
CA ARG A 69 -0.56 -11.30 -13.90
C ARG A 69 -1.05 -10.26 -14.91
N LEU A 70 -0.49 -9.06 -14.89
CA LEU A 70 -0.84 -7.94 -15.76
C LEU A 70 0.43 -7.24 -16.25
N TRP A 71 1.42 -8.02 -16.68
CA TRP A 71 2.74 -7.46 -16.99
C TRP A 71 2.71 -6.41 -18.11
N TYR A 72 1.76 -6.51 -19.04
CA TYR A 72 1.57 -5.61 -20.17
C TYR A 72 0.84 -4.30 -19.82
N GLU A 73 0.08 -4.28 -18.73
CA GLU A 73 -0.70 -3.12 -18.24
C GLU A 73 -0.24 -2.65 -16.85
N SER A 74 0.84 -3.24 -16.34
CA SER A 74 1.33 -3.02 -14.99
C SER A 74 1.85 -1.61 -14.80
N LYS A 75 1.67 -1.04 -13.60
CA LYS A 75 2.21 0.28 -13.24
C LYS A 75 3.74 0.35 -13.23
N GLY A 76 4.42 -0.80 -13.21
CA GLY A 76 5.88 -0.88 -13.40
C GLY A 76 6.68 -0.66 -12.12
N TRP A 77 6.03 -0.73 -10.96
CA TRP A 77 6.67 -0.63 -9.66
C TRP A 77 5.94 -1.47 -8.61
N TYR A 78 6.64 -1.76 -7.51
CA TYR A 78 6.04 -2.25 -6.27
C TYR A 78 6.64 -1.54 -5.07
N ALA A 79 5.94 -1.59 -3.95
CA ALA A 79 6.40 -1.03 -2.68
C ALA A 79 6.82 -2.14 -1.71
N ILE A 80 7.94 -1.95 -1.04
CA ILE A 80 8.32 -2.69 0.16
C ILE A 80 7.90 -1.84 1.35
N VAL A 81 6.85 -2.27 2.05
CA VAL A 81 6.37 -1.60 3.26
C VAL A 81 6.98 -2.28 4.48
N ARG A 82 7.69 -1.51 5.29
CA ARG A 82 8.22 -1.91 6.59
C ARG A 82 7.34 -1.36 7.69
N ILE A 83 6.77 -2.25 8.50
CA ILE A 83 5.85 -1.87 9.57
C ILE A 83 6.12 -2.70 10.82
N GLU A 84 6.02 -2.07 11.97
CA GLU A 84 6.19 -2.72 13.26
C GLU A 84 4.93 -3.48 13.70
N GLY A 85 5.15 -4.57 14.43
CA GLY A 85 4.10 -5.33 15.09
C GLY A 85 3.40 -6.37 14.20
N ASN A 86 2.20 -6.77 14.61
CA ASN A 86 1.48 -7.91 14.02
C ASN A 86 0.62 -7.53 12.79
N MET A 87 0.93 -6.43 12.09
CA MET A 87 0.13 -6.03 10.93
C MET A 87 0.19 -7.10 9.84
N ASN A 88 -0.97 -7.52 9.34
CA ASN A 88 -1.05 -8.43 8.19
C ASN A 88 -1.32 -7.65 6.90
N LYS A 89 -0.98 -8.25 5.76
CA LYS A 89 -1.07 -7.60 4.44
C LYS A 89 -2.49 -7.10 4.12
N ASN A 90 -3.51 -7.89 4.45
CA ASN A 90 -4.90 -7.51 4.15
C ASN A 90 -5.36 -6.32 5.01
N LYS A 91 -4.99 -6.28 6.29
CA LYS A 91 -5.29 -5.15 7.17
C LYS A 91 -4.56 -3.89 6.68
N LEU A 92 -3.25 -4.01 6.41
CA LEU A 92 -2.44 -2.91 5.87
C LEU A 92 -3.04 -2.32 4.59
N LEU A 93 -3.42 -3.16 3.63
CA LEU A 93 -4.04 -2.71 2.38
C LEU A 93 -5.33 -1.90 2.62
N LYS A 94 -6.18 -2.35 3.55
CA LYS A 94 -7.43 -1.64 3.87
C LYS A 94 -7.15 -0.31 4.56
N GLU A 95 -6.22 -0.26 5.52
CA GLU A 95 -5.86 0.99 6.20
C GLU A 95 -5.28 2.00 5.24
N LEU A 96 -4.30 1.61 4.42
CA LEU A 96 -3.71 2.49 3.41
C LEU A 96 -4.78 3.03 2.44
N ALA A 97 -5.66 2.18 1.93
CA ALA A 97 -6.70 2.63 1.01
C ALA A 97 -7.67 3.65 1.63
N ARG A 98 -8.07 3.45 2.90
CA ARG A 98 -8.92 4.42 3.61
C ARG A 98 -8.22 5.75 3.79
N VAL A 99 -6.94 5.73 4.17
CA VAL A 99 -6.15 6.94 4.34
C VAL A 99 -5.97 7.67 3.01
N ILE A 100 -5.64 6.97 1.92
CA ILE A 100 -5.52 7.58 0.58
C ILE A 100 -6.84 8.24 0.16
N LEU A 101 -7.98 7.56 0.34
CA LEU A 101 -9.29 8.13 0.03
C LEU A 101 -9.58 9.39 0.86
N LYS A 102 -9.22 9.38 2.14
CA LYS A 102 -9.36 10.52 3.05
C LYS A 102 -8.49 11.70 2.59
N LEU A 103 -7.21 11.48 2.30
CA LEU A 103 -6.28 12.52 1.86
C LEU A 103 -6.77 13.18 0.56
N ARG A 104 -7.12 12.38 -0.46
CA ARG A 104 -7.68 12.89 -1.73
C ARG A 104 -9.02 13.62 -1.56
N SER A 105 -9.83 13.27 -0.56
CA SER A 105 -11.08 13.99 -0.29
C SER A 105 -10.81 15.36 0.34
N LYS A 106 -9.78 15.45 1.18
CA LYS A 106 -9.37 16.70 1.83
C LYS A 106 -8.83 17.68 0.80
N GLU A 107 -7.95 17.23 -0.09
CA GLU A 107 -7.42 18.04 -1.20
C GLU A 107 -8.52 18.64 -2.08
N ARG A 108 -9.57 17.87 -2.40
CA ARG A 108 -10.71 18.36 -3.19
C ARG A 108 -11.60 19.37 -2.46
N SER A 109 -11.52 19.44 -1.13
CA SER A 109 -12.34 20.34 -0.32
C SER A 109 -11.66 21.69 -0.05
N GLU A 110 -10.35 21.75 -0.24
CA GLU A 110 -9.49 22.92 0.02
C GLU A 110 -9.18 23.72 -1.25
N VAL A 111 -9.70 23.28 -2.41
CA VAL A 111 -9.65 23.94 -3.72
C VAL A 111 -11.04 24.47 -4.07
#